data_AF-A0A183T9X1-F1
#
_entry.id   AF-A0A183T9X1-F1
#
_cell.length_a   1.000
_cell.length_b   1.000
_cell.length_c   1.000
_cell.angle_alpha   90.00
_cell.angle_beta   90.00
_cell.angle_gamma   90.00
#
_symmetry.space_group_name_H-M   'P 1'
#
loop_
_entity.id
_entity.type
_entity.pdbx_description
1 polymer ?
#
loop_
_entity_poly.entity_id
_entity_poly.type
_entity_poly.pdbx_seq_one_letter_code
_entity_poly.pdbx_strand_id
1 'polypeptide(L)'
;MRHHLGAGSDPESYELHMCAKDYCFGRSDHLVGLTVLQLRDLTASADTLGIGSGACACWCALGRRLNLDDTGWTILRILSQRPQDEVAREFVRLKSEVRSQDDSHSHGAK
;
A
#
# COMPACT_ATOMS: atom_id res chain seq x y z
N MET A 1 -2.71 -9.23 -13.30
CA MET A 1 -3.01 -9.91 -12.03
C MET A 1 -4.50 -9.77 -11.79
N ARG A 2 -5.27 -10.86 -11.66
CA ARG A 2 -6.74 -10.83 -11.47
C ARG A 2 -7.04 -11.33 -10.05
N HIS A 3 -7.57 -10.46 -9.20
CA HIS A 3 -7.96 -10.82 -7.84
C HIS A 3 -9.49 -10.97 -7.79
N HIS A 4 -9.96 -12.07 -7.21
CA HIS A 4 -11.39 -12.27 -6.91
C HIS A 4 -11.57 -12.20 -5.40
N LEU A 5 -12.41 -11.27 -4.95
CA LEU A 5 -12.85 -11.26 -3.55
C LEU A 5 -13.86 -12.39 -3.35
N GLY A 6 -13.86 -13.04 -2.18
CA GLY A 6 -14.73 -14.18 -1.89
C GLY A 6 -16.22 -13.81 -1.95
N ALA A 7 -17.07 -14.77 -2.33
CA ALA A 7 -18.52 -14.54 -2.39
C ALA A 7 -19.05 -14.08 -1.01
N GLY A 8 -19.62 -12.87 -0.95
CA GLY A 8 -20.13 -12.24 0.27
C GLY A 8 -19.24 -11.15 0.87
N SER A 9 -18.09 -10.86 0.28
CA SER A 9 -17.27 -9.70 0.66
C SER A 9 -17.80 -8.43 -0.03
N ASP A 10 -18.05 -7.40 0.76
CA ASP A 10 -18.43 -6.08 0.25
C ASP A 10 -17.16 -5.31 -0.12
N PRO A 11 -16.87 -5.08 -1.42
CA PRO A 11 -15.66 -4.40 -1.85
C PRO A 11 -15.50 -3.01 -1.22
N GLU A 12 -16.59 -2.36 -0.83
CA GLU A 12 -16.58 -1.02 -0.23
C GLU A 12 -15.81 -0.96 1.10
N SER A 13 -15.70 -2.10 1.79
CA SER A 13 -15.01 -2.25 3.08
C SER A 13 -13.51 -2.52 2.96
N TYR A 14 -12.97 -2.60 1.75
CA TYR A 14 -11.57 -2.97 1.51
C TYR A 14 -10.79 -1.86 0.80
N GLU A 15 -9.51 -1.83 1.11
CA GLU A 15 -8.51 -1.03 0.41
C GLU A 15 -7.43 -1.93 -0.18
N LEU A 16 -6.93 -1.55 -1.35
CA LEU A 16 -5.77 -2.18 -1.98
C LEU A 16 -4.53 -1.34 -1.68
N HIS A 17 -3.57 -1.96 -1.02
CA HIS A 17 -2.29 -1.36 -0.72
C HIS A 17 -1.26 -1.86 -1.73
N MET A 18 -0.70 -0.96 -2.53
CA MET A 18 0.25 -1.31 -3.60
C MET A 18 1.61 -0.66 -3.32
N CYS A 19 2.68 -1.41 -3.58
CA CYS A 19 4.05 -0.89 -3.57
C CYS A 19 4.79 -1.35 -4.83
N ALA A 20 5.63 -0.46 -5.37
CA ALA A 20 6.58 -0.79 -6.42
C ALA A 20 7.98 -0.82 -5.80
N LYS A 21 8.73 -1.89 -6.08
CA LYS A 21 10.09 -2.06 -5.56
C LYS A 21 11.06 -2.37 -6.69
N ASP A 22 12.24 -1.77 -6.64
CA ASP A 22 13.38 -2.11 -7.48
C ASP A 22 14.03 -3.36 -6.92
N TYR A 23 13.96 -4.44 -7.68
CA TYR A 23 14.58 -5.70 -7.31
C TYR A 23 16.11 -5.56 -7.31
N CYS A 24 16.75 -6.01 -6.23
CA CYS A 24 18.21 -6.01 -6.11
C CYS A 24 18.72 -7.41 -5.79
N PHE A 25 19.53 -7.98 -6.67
CA PHE A 25 20.12 -9.30 -6.44
C PHE A 25 21.04 -9.27 -5.20
N GLY A 26 20.80 -10.18 -4.25
CA GLY A 26 21.59 -10.33 -3.04
C GLY A 26 21.31 -9.32 -1.92
N ARG A 27 20.31 -8.45 -2.06
CA ARG A 27 19.83 -7.52 -1.02
C ARG A 27 18.30 -7.50 -0.97
N SER A 28 17.73 -6.75 -0.02
CA SER A 28 16.29 -6.49 -0.01
C SER A 28 15.91 -5.52 -1.13
N ASP A 29 14.75 -5.74 -1.76
CA ASP A 29 14.20 -4.86 -2.78
C ASP A 29 14.00 -3.43 -2.24
N HIS A 30 14.33 -2.44 -3.06
CA HIS A 30 14.27 -1.03 -2.68
C HIS A 30 12.91 -0.45 -3.03
N LEU A 31 12.25 0.21 -2.09
CA LEU A 31 10.93 0.79 -2.32
C LEU A 31 11.00 2.03 -3.22
N VAL A 32 10.36 1.96 -4.39
CA VAL A 32 10.24 3.05 -5.38
C VAL A 32 9.06 3.97 -5.07
N GLY A 33 8.03 3.42 -4.46
CA GLY A 33 6.88 4.18 -3.99
C GLY A 33 5.67 3.29 -3.72
N LEU A 34 4.63 3.91 -3.20
CA LEU A 34 3.45 3.22 -2.69
C LEU A 34 2.17 4.04 -2.87
N THR A 35 1.03 3.36 -2.90
CA THR A 35 -0.29 3.97 -3.02
C THR A 35 -1.35 3.09 -2.36
N VAL A 36 -2.45 3.71 -1.93
CA VAL A 36 -3.66 3.03 -1.46
C VAL A 36 -4.80 3.39 -2.39
N LEU A 37 -5.58 2.39 -2.78
CA LEU A 37 -6.82 2.56 -3.53
C LEU A 37 -7.98 2.02 -2.70
N GLN A 38 -9.04 2.81 -2.57
CA GLN A 38 -10.28 2.33 -1.98
C GLN A 38 -11.04 1.55 -3.06
N LEU A 39 -11.42 0.30 -2.78
CA LEU A 39 -12.05 -0.52 -3.82
C LEU A 39 -13.42 0.04 -4.24
N ARG A 40 -14.10 0.76 -3.34
CA ARG A 40 -15.32 1.50 -3.65
C ARG A 40 -15.23 2.49 -4.82
N ASP A 41 -14.11 3.20 -4.91
CA ASP A 41 -13.93 4.20 -5.96
C ASP A 41 -13.70 3.49 -7.31
N LEU A 42 -13.19 2.26 -7.24
CA LEU A 42 -12.91 1.40 -8.38
C LEU A 42 -14.17 0.71 -8.91
N THR A 43 -15.08 0.29 -8.03
CA THR A 43 -16.39 -0.28 -8.38
C THR A 43 -17.33 0.79 -8.93
N ALA A 44 -17.43 1.94 -8.25
CA ALA A 44 -18.29 3.05 -8.68
C ALA A 44 -17.93 3.59 -10.07
N SER A 45 -16.63 3.66 -10.39
CA SER A 45 -16.16 4.09 -11.72
C SER A 45 -16.48 3.08 -12.83
N ALA A 46 -16.43 1.78 -12.54
CA ALA A 46 -16.82 0.74 -13.50
C ALA A 46 -18.32 0.79 -13.81
N ASP A 47 -19.14 0.96 -12.77
CA ASP A 47 -20.61 1.09 -12.91
C ASP A 47 -20.99 2.35 -13.71
N THR A 48 -20.30 3.47 -13.47
CA THR A 48 -20.55 4.73 -14.19
C THR A 48 -20.15 4.66 -15.67
N LEU A 49 -19.13 3.87 -16.02
CA LEU A 49 -18.69 3.70 -17.41
C LEU A 49 -19.49 2.63 -18.19
N GLY A 50 -20.45 1.96 -17.55
CA GLY A 50 -21.21 0.86 -18.17
C GLY A 50 -20.36 -0.36 -18.54
N ILE A 51 -19.10 -0.40 -18.06
CA ILE A 51 -18.21 -1.54 -18.21
C ILE A 51 -18.56 -2.45 -17.02
N GLY A 52 -19.45 -3.41 -17.24
CA GLY A 52 -19.97 -4.28 -16.19
C GLY A 52 -18.88 -4.78 -15.24
N SER A 53 -19.24 -4.90 -13.95
CA SER A 53 -18.36 -5.26 -12.82
C SER A 53 -17.24 -6.23 -13.22
N GLY A 54 -16.04 -5.71 -13.49
CA GLY A 54 -14.97 -6.56 -14.01
C GLY A 54 -13.70 -5.88 -14.49
N ALA A 55 -13.73 -4.61 -14.90
CA ALA A 55 -12.53 -3.89 -15.30
C ALA A 55 -12.63 -2.39 -15.01
N CYS A 56 -11.81 -1.91 -14.08
CA CYS A 56 -11.55 -0.49 -13.88
C CYS A 56 -10.07 -0.23 -14.14
N ALA A 57 -9.78 0.81 -14.92
CA ALA A 57 -8.44 1.31 -15.15
C ALA A 57 -8.26 2.60 -14.35
N CYS A 58 -7.30 2.61 -13.42
CA CYS A 58 -6.94 3.81 -12.69
C CYS A 58 -5.45 4.09 -12.84
N TRP A 59 -5.10 5.36 -12.97
CA TRP A 59 -3.74 5.83 -12.78
C TRP A 59 -3.58 6.22 -11.33
N CYS A 60 -2.58 5.65 -10.65
CA CYS A 60 -2.27 5.98 -9.26
C CYS A 60 -0.85 6.51 -9.17
N ALA A 61 -0.71 7.68 -8.54
CA ALA A 61 0.60 8.26 -8.27
C ALA A 61 1.27 7.49 -7.12
N LEU A 62 2.49 7.01 -7.33
CA LEU A 62 3.27 6.36 -6.27
C LEU A 62 3.94 7.43 -5.41
N GLY A 63 3.51 7.51 -4.15
CA GLY A 63 4.03 8.44 -3.16
C GLY A 63 5.29 7.94 -2.45
N ARG A 64 5.98 8.87 -1.78
CA ARG A 64 7.11 8.54 -0.89
C ARG A 64 6.66 7.82 0.38
N ARG A 65 5.49 8.15 0.91
CA ARG A 65 4.88 7.57 2.11
C ARG A 65 3.37 7.65 1.99
N LEU A 66 2.67 6.92 2.85
CA LEU A 66 1.24 7.08 2.99
C LEU A 66 0.92 8.40 3.68
N ASN A 67 -0.11 9.06 3.17
CA ASN A 67 -0.72 10.16 3.88
C ASN A 67 -1.78 9.56 4.81
N LEU A 68 -1.59 9.80 6.10
CA LEU A 68 -2.51 9.42 7.16
C LEU A 68 -3.03 10.71 7.81
N ASP A 69 -4.30 10.68 8.18
CA ASP A 69 -4.95 11.72 8.96
C ASP A 69 -4.63 11.56 10.46
N ASP A 70 -5.10 12.48 11.29
CA ASP A 70 -4.86 12.48 12.75
C ASP A 70 -5.34 11.17 13.40
N THR A 71 -6.43 10.61 12.89
CA THR A 71 -6.96 9.32 13.32
C THR A 71 -5.97 8.20 13.01
N GLY A 72 -5.50 8.12 11.76
CA GLY A 72 -4.49 7.15 11.33
C GLY A 72 -3.20 7.24 12.15
N TRP A 73 -2.69 8.45 12.40
CA TRP A 73 -1.52 8.64 13.25
C TRP A 73 -1.75 8.20 14.70
N THR A 74 -2.95 8.46 15.23
CA THR A 74 -3.32 8.02 16.58
C THR A 74 -3.39 6.51 16.68
N ILE A 75 -4.00 5.85 15.69
CA ILE A 75 -4.04 4.38 15.59
C ILE A 75 -2.63 3.81 15.55
N LEU A 76 -1.73 4.35 14.71
CA LEU A 76 -0.35 3.87 14.65
C LEU A 76 0.36 4.01 15.98
N ARG A 77 0.19 5.12 16.69
CA ARG A 77 0.81 5.35 18.00
C ARG A 77 0.34 4.31 19.03
N ILE A 78 -0.95 4.00 19.05
CA ILE A 78 -1.54 2.99 19.95
C ILE A 78 -1.03 1.59 19.60
N LEU A 79 -1.12 1.19 18.33
CA LEU A 79 -0.71 -0.14 17.87
C LEU A 79 0.80 -0.38 18.03
N SER A 80 1.61 0.67 17.93
CA SER A 80 3.06 0.59 18.18
C SER A 80 3.41 0.21 19.62
N GLN A 81 2.49 0.38 20.58
CA GLN A 81 2.67 -0.07 21.97
C GLN A 81 2.33 -1.55 22.18
N ARG A 82 1.98 -2.30 21.12
CA ARG A 82 1.59 -3.73 21.18
C ARG A 82 2.61 -4.62 20.45
N PRO A 83 3.89 -4.65 20.85
CA PRO A 83 4.94 -5.36 20.09
C PRO A 83 4.76 -6.89 20.05
N GLN A 84 3.98 -7.47 20.97
CA GLN A 84 3.68 -8.90 21.02
C GLN A 84 2.51 -9.31 20.11
N ASP A 85 1.77 -8.34 19.57
CA ASP A 85 0.67 -8.58 18.65
C ASP A 85 1.19 -8.52 17.21
N GLU A 86 1.30 -9.69 16.58
CA GLU A 86 1.84 -9.79 15.21
C GLU A 86 1.03 -9.01 14.19
N VAL A 87 -0.31 -8.95 14.36
CA VAL A 87 -1.19 -8.20 13.45
C VAL A 87 -0.95 -6.70 13.61
N ALA A 88 -0.84 -6.22 14.85
CA ALA A 88 -0.51 -4.82 15.12
C ALA A 88 0.87 -4.44 14.56
N ARG A 89 1.87 -5.31 14.74
CA ARG A 89 3.23 -5.14 14.23
C ARG A 89 3.27 -5.06 12.71
N GLU A 90 2.56 -5.97 12.03
CA GLU A 90 2.43 -6.00 10.57
C GLU A 90 1.75 -4.72 10.06
N PHE A 91 0.65 -4.31 10.70
CA PHE A 91 -0.08 -3.10 10.35
C PHE A 91 0.78 -1.85 10.49
N VAL A 92 1.50 -1.70 11.61
CA VAL A 92 2.40 -0.57 11.85
C VAL A 92 3.53 -0.56 10.82
N ARG A 93 4.13 -1.72 10.51
CA ARG A 93 5.18 -1.85 9.50
C ARG A 93 4.70 -1.42 8.12
N LEU A 94 3.54 -1.92 7.68
CA LEU A 94 2.95 -1.61 6.37
C LEU A 94 2.57 -0.13 6.24
N LYS A 95 1.95 0.45 7.26
CA LYS A 95 1.45 1.83 7.20
C LYS A 95 2.52 2.89 7.46
N SER A 96 3.63 2.52 8.08
CA SER A 96 4.77 3.41 8.33
C SER A 96 5.90 3.24 7.30
N GLU A 97 5.71 2.41 6.26
CA GLU A 97 6.71 2.22 5.22
C GLU A 97 6.94 3.53 4.44
N VAL A 98 8.20 3.89 4.24
CA VAL A 98 8.62 5.12 3.58
C VAL A 98 9.69 4.78 2.56
N ARG A 99 9.57 5.31 1.35
CA ARG A 99 10.66 5.30 0.38
C ARG A 99 11.85 6.06 0.95
N SER A 100 12.95 5.33 1.11
CA SER A 100 14.25 5.90 1.43
C SER A 100 14.63 6.91 0.33
N GLN A 101 15.17 8.07 0.71
CA GLN A 101 15.97 8.84 -0.25
C GLN A 101 17.19 7.97 -0.55
N ASP A 102 17.49 7.77 -1.82
CA ASP A 102 18.58 6.90 -2.26
C ASP A 102 19.82 7.10 -1.37
N ASP A 103 20.35 6.02 -0.80
CA ASP A 103 21.75 5.98 -0.34
C ASP A 103 22.66 5.96 -1.59
N SER A 104 22.54 6.97 -2.45
CA SER A 104 23.52 7.26 -3.48
C SER A 104 24.71 7.96 -2.80
N HIS A 105 25.55 7.18 -2.13
CA HIS A 105 27.00 7.35 -1.96
C HIS A 105 27.50 6.70 -0.67
N SER A 106 28.05 5.49 -0.81
CA SER A 106 29.46 5.20 -0.49
C SER A 106 29.60 3.68 -0.44
N HIS A 107 30.46 3.13 -1.28
CA HIS A 107 31.25 1.90 -1.21
C HIS A 107 31.93 1.91 -2.59
N GLY A 108 32.86 2.84 -2.82
CA GLY A 108 34.18 2.73 -2.23
C GLY A 108 34.97 1.78 -3.12
N ALA A 109 35.66 2.35 -4.10
CA ALA A 109 36.57 1.62 -4.96
C ALA A 109 37.52 0.76 -4.13
N LYS A 110 37.66 -0.50 -4.52
CA LYS A 110 38.90 -1.27 -4.38
C LYS A 110 38.94 -2.37 -5.42
#